data_AF-A0A0X3W8T3-F1
#
_entry.id   AF-A0A0X3W8T3-F1
#
_cell.length_a   1.000
_cell.length_b   1.000
_cell.length_c   1.000
_cell.angle_alpha   90.00
_cell.angle_beta   90.00
_cell.angle_gamma   90.00
#
_symmetry.space_group_name_H-M   'P 1'
#
loop_
_entity.id
_entity.type
_entity.pdbx_description
1 polymer ?
#
loop_
_entity_poly.entity_id
_entity_poly.type
_entity_poly.pdbx_seq_one_letter_code
_entity_poly.pdbx_strand_id
1 'polypeptide(L)'
;MRTTVSAAIALTLAAGATPAFAADGPSAKGGPSSTSGIWRMDGYGTVLDLRDGELREYQTTAVSCLTGFTGRETRPGVYTTPDNVVLRVRTLPRRDRASLGIDGSVGHRNLQRIPALPDACTRPAAEGPLATFDVFWSSFAENYPFFAAKGIDWDGVRAHYRPKVHADTTREELFTVFRDMVAPLYDAHVSVGDIEHYFAHGRPGTVLPTEEFDAEVKKHIVRRDLKNARGVRDFGNGRITYADLPGERGYLRISGFGGYADEGAPYSAERAELDKALDAILTEERVERLKGLVIDLRVNGGGSDALGIRVAERLTDASYVAYTKRARNDPADPAKYTRPEPIRVSPAEAPRYTGPVAVLTGGSTVSAGETLTQALIDRPGRVVRIGEPTQGVFSDIMGRVLPNGMGAVLPNEQYLTRTGDTFDGPGIPPHLKEPVFTEEEFAKERDSAFDRALNVLR
;
A
#
# COMPACT_ATOMS: atom_id res chain seq x y z
N MET A 1 13.14 24.13 -11.02
CA MET A 1 13.61 22.83 -10.50
C MET A 1 12.96 22.63 -9.14
N ARG A 2 11.76 22.02 -9.13
CA ARG A 2 11.08 21.58 -7.91
C ARG A 2 11.48 20.12 -7.73
N THR A 3 12.21 19.83 -6.66
CA THR A 3 12.56 18.48 -6.21
C THR A 3 11.29 17.82 -5.68
N THR A 4 10.72 16.90 -6.45
CA THR A 4 9.61 16.05 -6.06
C THR A 4 10.18 14.82 -5.36
N VAL A 5 10.10 14.78 -4.03
CA VAL A 5 10.33 13.55 -3.27
C VAL A 5 9.15 12.61 -3.55
N SER A 6 9.23 11.80 -4.60
CA SER A 6 8.24 10.74 -4.82
C SER A 6 8.55 9.52 -3.94
N ALA A 7 8.35 9.69 -2.64
CA ALA A 7 7.72 8.64 -1.85
C ALA A 7 6.24 9.03 -1.82
N ALA A 8 5.48 8.58 -2.82
CA ALA A 8 4.07 8.92 -2.99
C ALA A 8 3.23 8.27 -1.90
N ILE A 9 3.22 8.87 -0.70
CA ILE A 9 2.00 8.96 0.08
C ILE A 9 1.30 10.23 -0.44
N ALA A 10 0.53 10.07 -1.51
CA ALA A 10 -0.40 11.11 -1.92
C ALA A 10 -1.52 11.20 -0.86
N LEU A 11 -1.29 11.93 0.23
CA LEU A 11 -2.37 12.65 0.89
C LEU A 11 -2.63 13.91 0.05
N THR A 12 -3.47 13.80 -0.96
CA THR A 12 -4.22 14.96 -1.47
C THR A 12 -5.31 15.29 -0.45
N LEU A 13 -4.93 15.93 0.66
CA LEU A 13 -5.87 16.73 1.45
C LEU A 13 -6.20 17.98 0.64
N ALA A 14 -7.16 17.86 -0.27
CA ALA A 14 -7.77 19.03 -0.90
C ALA A 14 -8.61 19.75 0.17
N ALA A 15 -8.03 20.79 0.76
CA ALA A 15 -8.82 21.85 1.39
C ALA A 15 -9.77 22.42 0.32
N GLY A 16 -11.07 22.19 0.51
CA GLY A 16 -12.10 22.62 -0.43
C GLY A 16 -12.14 24.14 -0.57
N ALA A 17 -11.65 24.65 -1.70
CA ALA A 17 -12.19 25.85 -2.31
C ALA A 17 -13.11 25.38 -3.43
N THR A 18 -14.43 25.55 -3.26
CA THR A 18 -15.42 25.22 -4.29
C THR A 18 -15.23 26.12 -5.52
N PRO A 19 -14.90 25.60 -6.71
CA PRO A 19 -15.16 26.33 -7.92
C PRO A 19 -16.53 25.90 -8.46
N ALA A 20 -17.43 26.86 -8.59
CA ALA A 20 -18.65 26.66 -9.36
C ALA A 20 -18.26 26.50 -10.84
N PHE A 21 -18.44 25.30 -11.40
CA PHE A 21 -18.38 25.10 -12.84
C PHE A 21 -19.53 24.23 -13.35
N ALA A 22 -19.83 24.50 -14.61
CA ALA A 22 -21.11 24.34 -15.27
C ALA A 22 -21.61 22.89 -15.35
N ALA A 23 -22.94 22.77 -15.29
CA ALA A 23 -23.66 21.53 -15.46
C ALA A 23 -23.57 21.03 -16.91
N ASP A 24 -22.83 19.94 -17.12
CA ASP A 24 -23.01 19.11 -18.30
C ASP A 24 -24.18 18.13 -18.11
N GLY A 25 -24.89 17.90 -19.22
CA GLY A 25 -26.28 17.44 -19.29
C GLY A 25 -26.62 16.05 -18.72
N PRO A 26 -27.90 15.67 -18.77
CA PRO A 26 -28.45 14.58 -17.96
C PRO A 26 -27.90 13.22 -18.39
N SER A 27 -27.16 12.58 -17.47
CA SER A 27 -26.83 11.16 -17.55
C SER A 27 -28.12 10.33 -17.60
N ALA A 28 -28.15 9.34 -18.49
CA ALA A 28 -29.33 8.52 -18.75
C ALA A 28 -29.88 7.91 -17.44
N LYS A 29 -31.17 8.16 -17.16
CA LYS A 29 -31.90 7.60 -16.01
C LYS A 29 -32.05 6.08 -16.15
N GLY A 30 -31.01 5.33 -15.80
CA GLY A 30 -31.15 3.94 -15.37
C GLY A 30 -31.84 3.90 -14.00
N GLY A 31 -32.68 2.90 -13.75
CA GLY A 31 -33.28 2.69 -12.43
C GLY A 31 -32.21 2.58 -11.32
N PRO A 32 -32.58 2.73 -10.03
CA PRO A 32 -31.62 2.77 -8.94
C PRO A 32 -30.70 1.54 -9.00
N SER A 33 -29.39 1.82 -9.03
CA SER A 33 -28.36 0.78 -8.99
C SER A 33 -28.63 -0.18 -7.84
N SER A 34 -28.41 -1.48 -8.03
CA SER A 34 -28.66 -2.46 -6.95
C SER A 34 -27.82 -2.19 -5.69
N THR A 35 -26.74 -1.42 -5.84
CA THR A 35 -25.85 -0.97 -4.77
C THR A 35 -26.37 0.25 -4.02
N SER A 36 -27.44 0.90 -4.50
CA SER A 36 -27.99 2.11 -3.92
C SER A 36 -28.38 1.91 -2.45
N GLY A 37 -27.96 2.84 -1.58
CA GLY A 37 -28.27 2.85 -0.15
C GLY A 37 -27.05 3.12 0.73
N ILE A 38 -27.21 2.88 2.04
CA ILE A 38 -26.22 3.21 3.05
C ILE A 38 -25.60 1.91 3.59
N TRP A 39 -24.27 1.89 3.67
CA TRP A 39 -23.49 0.69 3.94
C TRP A 39 -22.45 0.94 5.03
N ARG A 40 -22.50 0.16 6.11
CA ARG A 40 -21.40 0.04 7.07
C ARG A 40 -20.33 -0.87 6.48
N MET A 41 -19.07 -0.44 6.54
CA MET A 41 -17.92 -1.24 6.14
C MET A 41 -17.36 -1.98 7.36
N ASP A 42 -17.20 -3.29 7.24
CA ASP A 42 -16.65 -4.14 8.30
C ASP A 42 -15.18 -3.77 8.53
N GLY A 43 -14.89 -3.18 9.68
CA GLY A 43 -13.53 -3.04 10.20
C GLY A 43 -12.73 -1.82 9.77
N TYR A 44 -13.34 -0.87 9.06
CA TYR A 44 -12.63 0.34 8.64
C TYR A 44 -13.15 1.60 9.33
N GLY A 45 -14.08 1.47 10.28
CA GLY A 45 -14.75 2.62 10.88
C GLY A 45 -15.43 3.50 9.81
N THR A 46 -15.97 2.91 8.75
CA THR A 46 -16.48 3.66 7.59
C THR A 46 -17.95 3.35 7.33
N VAL A 47 -18.71 4.38 6.94
CA VAL A 47 -20.04 4.26 6.33
C VAL A 47 -19.99 4.88 4.93
N LEU A 48 -20.57 4.20 3.94
CA LEU A 48 -20.70 4.68 2.57
C LEU A 48 -22.16 4.99 2.27
N ASP A 49 -22.42 6.17 1.72
CA ASP A 49 -23.71 6.55 1.15
C ASP A 49 -23.61 6.51 -0.38
N LEU A 50 -24.32 5.56 -1.00
CA LEU A 50 -24.25 5.25 -2.43
C LEU A 50 -25.54 5.65 -3.17
N ARG A 51 -26.04 6.86 -2.96
CA ARG A 51 -27.32 7.32 -3.53
C ARG A 51 -27.10 8.32 -4.67
N ASP A 52 -28.09 8.40 -5.56
CA ASP A 52 -28.17 9.39 -6.63
C ASP A 52 -26.95 9.43 -7.58
N GLY A 53 -26.33 8.28 -7.81
CA GLY A 53 -25.13 8.17 -8.65
C GLY A 53 -23.86 8.75 -8.00
N GLU A 54 -23.90 9.04 -6.70
CA GLU A 54 -22.77 9.51 -5.91
C GLU A 54 -22.38 8.48 -4.85
N LEU A 55 -21.10 8.44 -4.53
CA LEU A 55 -20.54 7.80 -3.36
C LEU A 55 -20.05 8.90 -2.43
N ARG A 56 -20.44 8.82 -1.15
CA ARG A 56 -19.87 9.65 -0.08
C ARG A 56 -19.40 8.79 1.06
N GLU A 57 -18.15 9.00 1.47
CA GLU A 57 -17.58 8.37 2.66
C GLU A 57 -17.92 9.17 3.92
N TYR A 58 -18.24 8.46 4.99
CA TYR A 58 -18.29 8.94 6.36
C TYR A 58 -17.32 8.11 7.21
N GLN A 59 -16.31 8.78 7.78
CA GLN A 59 -15.32 8.21 8.68
C GLN A 59 -15.84 8.35 10.11
N THR A 60 -16.14 7.22 10.73
CA THR A 60 -16.74 7.12 12.07
C THR A 60 -15.72 6.67 13.09
N THR A 61 -15.78 7.25 14.27
CA THR A 61 -15.17 6.76 15.51
C THR A 61 -16.23 6.68 16.60
N ALA A 62 -15.87 6.21 17.80
CA ALA A 62 -16.73 6.28 18.97
C ALA A 62 -17.13 7.71 19.35
N VAL A 63 -16.35 8.72 18.94
CA VAL A 63 -16.52 10.13 19.33
C VAL A 63 -16.89 11.07 18.19
N SER A 64 -16.87 10.61 16.93
CA SER A 64 -17.11 11.48 15.77
C SER A 64 -17.65 10.76 14.53
N CYS A 65 -18.20 11.56 13.62
CA CYS A 65 -18.40 11.17 12.24
C CYS A 65 -18.01 12.35 11.32
N LEU A 66 -17.03 12.14 10.46
CA LEU A 66 -16.50 13.15 9.53
C LEU A 66 -16.72 12.69 8.09
N THR A 67 -17.01 13.63 7.19
CA THR A 67 -17.09 13.34 5.76
C THR A 67 -15.70 13.09 5.18
N GLY A 68 -15.55 11.98 4.48
CA GLY A 68 -14.33 11.61 3.76
C GLY A 68 -14.43 11.91 2.27
N PHE A 69 -13.87 11.01 1.46
CA PHE A 69 -13.84 11.18 0.00
C PHE A 69 -15.22 11.00 -0.64
N THR A 70 -15.33 11.45 -1.89
CA THR A 70 -16.50 11.25 -2.74
C THR A 70 -16.12 10.51 -4.03
N GLY A 71 -17.12 10.00 -4.74
CA GLY A 71 -16.96 9.43 -6.07
C GLY A 71 -18.24 9.50 -6.88
N ARG A 72 -18.11 9.40 -8.20
CA ARG A 72 -19.26 9.38 -9.13
C ARG A 72 -19.43 8.00 -9.72
N GLU A 73 -20.67 7.52 -9.79
CA GLU A 73 -21.01 6.26 -10.45
C GLU A 73 -20.82 6.43 -11.96
N THR A 74 -19.83 5.73 -12.53
CA THR A 74 -19.53 5.77 -13.97
C THR A 74 -20.28 4.67 -14.73
N ARG A 75 -20.66 3.60 -14.02
CA ARG A 75 -21.53 2.52 -14.47
C ARG A 75 -22.08 1.78 -13.25
N PRO A 76 -23.16 0.98 -13.36
CA PRO A 76 -23.76 0.31 -12.21
C PRO A 76 -22.75 -0.40 -11.30
N GLY A 77 -22.68 0.04 -10.05
CA GLY A 77 -21.81 -0.48 -9.00
C GLY A 77 -20.33 -0.12 -9.14
N VAL A 78 -19.97 0.82 -10.01
CA VAL A 78 -18.59 1.31 -10.16
C VAL A 78 -18.53 2.81 -10.02
N TYR A 79 -17.68 3.23 -9.09
CA TYR A 79 -17.49 4.63 -8.72
C TYR A 79 -16.05 5.04 -9.00
N THR A 80 -15.86 6.26 -9.47
CA THR A 80 -14.54 6.85 -9.67
C THR A 80 -14.40 8.08 -8.77
N THR A 81 -13.34 8.13 -7.97
CA THR A 81 -13.01 9.29 -7.13
C THR A 81 -12.39 10.42 -7.98
N PRO A 82 -12.30 11.66 -7.46
CA PRO A 82 -11.59 12.75 -8.13
C PRO A 82 -10.14 12.42 -8.50
N ASP A 83 -9.48 11.56 -7.71
CA ASP A 83 -8.10 11.12 -7.90
C ASP A 83 -7.99 9.88 -8.81
N ASN A 84 -8.99 9.61 -9.65
CA ASN A 84 -9.06 8.48 -10.59
C ASN A 84 -9.00 7.08 -9.96
N VAL A 85 -9.26 6.96 -8.65
CA VAL A 85 -9.38 5.65 -7.99
C VAL A 85 -10.73 5.03 -8.33
N VAL A 86 -10.70 3.80 -8.82
CA VAL A 86 -11.91 3.06 -9.20
C VAL A 86 -12.32 2.10 -8.08
N LEU A 87 -13.55 2.25 -7.63
CA LEU A 87 -14.20 1.47 -6.59
C LEU A 87 -15.29 0.60 -7.20
N ARG A 88 -15.32 -0.69 -6.87
CA ARG A 88 -16.29 -1.65 -7.39
C ARG A 88 -17.11 -2.25 -6.27
N VAL A 89 -18.38 -1.90 -6.20
CA VAL A 89 -19.35 -2.43 -5.23
C VAL A 89 -20.18 -3.50 -5.92
N ARG A 90 -20.22 -4.70 -5.33
CA ARG A 90 -21.02 -5.83 -5.80
C ARG A 90 -21.93 -6.31 -4.69
N THR A 91 -23.24 -6.31 -4.93
CA THR A 91 -24.21 -6.89 -4.00
C THR A 91 -24.05 -8.41 -3.97
N LEU A 92 -24.16 -9.00 -2.78
CA LEU A 92 -24.12 -10.44 -2.57
C LEU A 92 -25.55 -11.00 -2.60
N PRO A 93 -25.74 -12.35 -2.67
CA PRO A 93 -27.08 -12.95 -2.76
C PRO A 93 -28.05 -12.49 -1.67
N ARG A 94 -27.53 -12.18 -0.47
CA ARG A 94 -28.28 -11.43 0.54
C ARG A 94 -28.15 -9.93 0.24
N ARG A 95 -29.25 -9.27 -0.12
CA ARG A 95 -29.29 -7.87 -0.58
C ARG A 95 -28.87 -6.83 0.48
N ASP A 96 -28.71 -7.25 1.72
CA ASP A 96 -28.15 -6.49 2.83
C ASP A 96 -26.62 -6.63 2.96
N ARG A 97 -25.97 -7.38 2.06
CA ARG A 97 -24.52 -7.56 2.02
C ARG A 97 -23.96 -7.17 0.65
N ALA A 98 -22.77 -6.58 0.66
CA ALA A 98 -22.01 -6.28 -0.54
C ALA A 98 -20.51 -6.44 -0.28
N SER A 99 -19.72 -6.47 -1.34
CA SER A 99 -18.26 -6.40 -1.31
C SER A 99 -17.79 -5.15 -2.06
N LEU A 100 -16.83 -4.44 -1.50
CA LEU A 100 -16.12 -3.34 -2.15
C LEU A 100 -14.70 -3.79 -2.52
N GLY A 101 -14.36 -3.72 -3.80
CA GLY A 101 -12.99 -3.82 -4.29
C GLY A 101 -12.45 -2.44 -4.69
N ILE A 102 -11.16 -2.21 -4.50
CA ILE A 102 -10.46 -0.99 -4.89
C ILE A 102 -9.41 -1.37 -5.94
N ASP A 103 -9.44 -0.71 -7.08
CA ASP A 103 -8.43 -0.97 -8.11
C ASP A 103 -7.01 -0.72 -7.57
N GLY A 104 -6.11 -1.64 -7.87
CA GLY A 104 -4.73 -1.61 -7.37
C GLY A 104 -4.50 -2.26 -6.00
N SER A 105 -5.55 -2.45 -5.19
CA SER A 105 -5.50 -3.26 -3.97
C SER A 105 -5.96 -4.70 -4.26
N VAL A 106 -5.59 -5.62 -3.37
CA VAL A 106 -6.03 -7.02 -3.39
C VAL A 106 -6.97 -7.32 -2.23
N GLY A 107 -7.93 -8.20 -2.46
CA GLY A 107 -8.98 -8.51 -1.50
C GLY A 107 -10.16 -7.55 -1.56
N HIS A 108 -11.11 -7.72 -0.64
CA HIS A 108 -12.36 -7.00 -0.62
C HIS A 108 -12.72 -6.53 0.79
N ARG A 109 -13.41 -5.40 0.86
CA ARG A 109 -14.01 -4.88 2.08
C ARG A 109 -15.48 -5.29 2.14
N ASN A 110 -15.89 -5.93 3.22
CA ASN A 110 -17.27 -6.36 3.38
C ASN A 110 -18.14 -5.18 3.78
N LEU A 111 -19.33 -5.12 3.18
CA LEU A 111 -20.32 -4.10 3.44
C LEU A 111 -21.60 -4.74 4.00
N GLN A 112 -22.17 -4.09 5.00
CA GLN A 112 -23.48 -4.39 5.56
C GLN A 112 -24.41 -3.20 5.38
N ARG A 113 -25.58 -3.42 4.78
CA ARG A 113 -26.59 -2.38 4.59
C ARG A 113 -27.15 -1.96 5.93
N ILE A 114 -27.25 -0.65 6.15
CA ILE A 114 -27.89 -0.05 7.32
C ILE A 114 -29.07 0.83 6.87
N PRO A 115 -30.12 0.98 7.71
CA PRO A 115 -31.35 1.64 7.29
C PRO A 115 -31.21 3.15 7.10
N ALA A 116 -30.28 3.78 7.82
CA ALA A 116 -30.04 5.22 7.80
C ALA A 116 -28.57 5.51 8.16
N LEU A 117 -28.13 6.74 7.92
CA LEU A 117 -26.85 7.22 8.42
C LEU A 117 -26.88 7.19 9.97
N PRO A 118 -25.76 6.85 10.63
CA PRO A 118 -25.67 7.01 12.08
C PRO A 118 -25.99 8.46 12.49
N ASP A 119 -26.67 8.66 13.62
CA ASP A 119 -27.08 9.99 14.08
C ASP A 119 -25.90 10.99 14.15
N ALA A 120 -24.72 10.52 14.56
CA ALA A 120 -23.50 11.31 14.60
C ALA A 120 -23.09 11.88 13.23
N CYS A 121 -23.44 11.20 12.14
CA CYS A 121 -23.14 11.62 10.76
C CYS A 121 -24.19 12.59 10.19
N THR A 122 -25.27 12.85 10.92
CA THR A 122 -26.34 13.78 10.51
C THR A 122 -26.18 15.18 11.10
N ARG A 123 -25.14 15.39 11.91
CA ARG A 123 -24.87 16.63 12.63
C ARG A 123 -23.42 17.07 12.36
N PRO A 124 -23.10 18.37 12.46
CA PRO A 124 -21.73 18.84 12.41
C PRO A 124 -20.87 18.15 13.48
N ALA A 125 -19.65 17.77 13.13
CA ALA A 125 -18.69 17.22 14.08
C ALA A 125 -18.23 18.28 15.08
N ALA A 126 -17.82 17.85 16.28
CA ALA A 126 -17.21 18.75 17.25
C ALA A 126 -15.89 19.31 16.71
N GLU A 127 -15.69 20.61 16.90
CA GLU A 127 -14.52 21.34 16.40
C GLU A 127 -13.52 21.67 17.52
N GLY A 128 -12.38 22.23 17.12
CA GLY A 128 -11.34 22.68 18.03
C GLY A 128 -10.31 21.61 18.41
N PRO A 129 -9.23 22.02 19.09
CA PRO A 129 -8.08 21.16 19.37
C PRO A 129 -8.41 19.94 20.25
N LEU A 130 -9.30 20.10 21.23
CA LEU A 130 -9.73 19.01 22.12
C LEU A 130 -10.45 17.89 21.33
N ALA A 131 -11.44 18.26 20.51
CA ALA A 131 -12.15 17.31 19.66
C ALA A 131 -11.22 16.68 18.63
N THR A 132 -10.32 17.47 18.06
CA THR A 132 -9.32 16.98 17.10
C THR A 132 -8.43 15.92 17.72
N PHE A 133 -7.94 16.15 18.94
CA PHE A 133 -7.18 15.16 19.68
C PHE A 133 -7.98 13.88 19.92
N ASP A 134 -9.21 14.00 20.41
CA ASP A 134 -10.03 12.84 20.75
C ASP A 134 -10.37 12.00 19.51
N VAL A 135 -10.60 12.62 18.34
CA VAL A 135 -10.78 11.93 17.05
C VAL A 135 -9.50 11.25 16.57
N PHE A 136 -8.36 11.94 16.65
CA PHE A 136 -7.06 11.37 16.27
C PHE A 136 -6.77 10.13 17.11
N TRP A 137 -6.85 10.26 18.44
CA TRP A 137 -6.60 9.17 19.35
C TRP A 137 -7.53 7.98 19.12
N SER A 138 -8.84 8.24 18.97
CA SER A 138 -9.86 7.19 18.76
C SER A 138 -9.66 6.48 17.42
N SER A 139 -9.26 7.19 16.37
CA SER A 139 -8.99 6.60 15.06
C SER A 139 -7.91 5.52 15.14
N PHE A 140 -6.82 5.78 15.84
CA PHE A 140 -5.78 4.80 16.10
C PHE A 140 -6.24 3.71 17.07
N ALA A 141 -6.88 4.12 18.18
CA ALA A 141 -7.35 3.23 19.22
C ALA A 141 -8.33 2.19 18.70
N GLU A 142 -9.08 2.47 17.63
CA GLU A 142 -10.11 1.58 17.07
C GLU A 142 -9.63 0.78 15.84
N ASN A 143 -8.57 1.21 15.15
CA ASN A 143 -8.19 0.63 13.86
C ASN A 143 -6.73 0.13 13.79
N TYR A 144 -5.79 0.74 14.52
CA TYR A 144 -4.39 0.33 14.45
C TYR A 144 -4.19 -1.07 15.07
N PRO A 145 -3.63 -2.07 14.35
CA PRO A 145 -3.62 -3.45 14.82
C PRO A 145 -2.32 -3.88 15.51
N PHE A 146 -1.33 -2.99 15.66
CA PHE A 146 0.05 -3.39 16.04
C PHE A 146 0.54 -2.87 17.40
N PHE A 147 -0.31 -2.23 18.20
CA PHE A 147 0.10 -1.71 19.52
C PHE A 147 0.70 -2.78 20.42
N ALA A 148 0.00 -3.91 20.59
CA ALA A 148 0.46 -5.00 21.44
C ALA A 148 1.79 -5.60 20.95
N ALA A 149 1.92 -5.81 19.63
CA ALA A 149 3.13 -6.33 19.01
C ALA A 149 4.34 -5.38 19.18
N LYS A 150 4.07 -4.08 19.27
CA LYS A 150 5.09 -3.03 19.48
C LYS A 150 5.28 -2.65 20.96
N GLY A 151 4.55 -3.30 21.88
CA GLY A 151 4.62 -3.00 23.32
C GLY A 151 4.14 -1.59 23.69
N ILE A 152 3.22 -1.02 22.90
CA ILE A 152 2.70 0.34 23.09
C ILE A 152 1.37 0.29 23.84
N ASP A 153 1.31 0.97 24.98
CA ASP A 153 0.07 1.24 25.71
C ASP A 153 -0.58 2.53 25.19
N TRP A 154 -1.55 2.38 24.27
CA TRP A 154 -2.19 3.53 23.63
C TRP A 154 -3.12 4.31 24.57
N ASP A 155 -3.69 3.66 25.58
CA ASP A 155 -4.46 4.34 26.63
C ASP A 155 -3.52 5.18 27.52
N GLY A 156 -2.36 4.63 27.86
CA GLY A 156 -1.28 5.35 28.54
C GLY A 156 -0.79 6.57 27.75
N VAL A 157 -0.64 6.43 26.43
CA VAL A 157 -0.34 7.57 25.53
C VAL A 157 -1.44 8.63 25.64
N ARG A 158 -2.72 8.24 25.65
CA ARG A 158 -3.83 9.19 25.86
C ARG A 158 -3.69 9.93 27.18
N ALA A 159 -3.49 9.18 28.27
CA ALA A 159 -3.40 9.72 29.62
C ALA A 159 -2.25 10.73 29.75
N HIS A 160 -1.16 10.50 29.02
CA HIS A 160 -0.01 11.40 29.00
C HIS A 160 -0.23 12.68 28.19
N TYR A 161 -0.79 12.58 26.98
CA TYR A 161 -0.86 13.72 26.05
C TYR A 161 -2.17 14.50 26.12
N ARG A 162 -3.31 13.86 26.43
CA ARG A 162 -4.62 14.52 26.44
C ARG A 162 -4.69 15.75 27.38
N PRO A 163 -4.08 15.73 28.59
CA PRO A 163 -4.09 16.89 29.49
C PRO A 163 -3.26 18.09 29.00
N LYS A 164 -2.37 17.89 28.01
CA LYS A 164 -1.54 18.95 27.42
C LYS A 164 -2.27 19.74 26.33
N VAL A 165 -3.46 19.29 25.92
CA VAL A 165 -4.29 19.95 24.91
C VAL A 165 -5.40 20.74 25.60
N HIS A 166 -5.48 22.02 25.27
CA HIS A 166 -6.42 23.01 25.80
C HIS A 166 -7.22 23.66 24.66
N ALA A 167 -8.21 24.47 25.00
CA ALA A 167 -9.08 25.12 24.00
C ALA A 167 -8.32 26.13 23.11
N ASP A 168 -7.22 26.68 23.61
CA ASP A 168 -6.34 27.64 22.95
C ASP A 168 -5.08 27.02 22.33
N THR A 169 -4.92 25.69 22.40
CA THR A 169 -3.80 24.99 21.74
C THR A 169 -3.83 25.26 20.24
N THR A 170 -2.70 25.79 19.75
CA THR A 170 -2.53 26.13 18.34
C THR A 170 -2.43 24.88 17.45
N ARG A 171 -2.58 25.08 16.14
CA ARG A 171 -2.41 23.99 15.16
C ARG A 171 -1.02 23.36 15.23
N GLU A 172 0.02 24.17 15.36
CA GLU A 172 1.43 23.73 15.40
C GLU A 172 1.76 22.94 16.68
N GLU A 173 1.26 23.41 17.83
CA GLU A 173 1.38 22.67 19.10
C GLU A 173 0.64 21.34 19.03
N LEU A 174 -0.57 21.32 18.46
CA LEU A 174 -1.34 20.08 18.32
C LEU A 174 -0.68 19.10 17.34
N PHE A 175 -0.13 19.59 16.23
CA PHE A 175 0.67 18.77 15.31
C PHE A 175 1.88 18.14 16.04
N THR A 176 2.58 18.93 16.85
CA THR A 176 3.72 18.46 17.66
C THR A 176 3.27 17.34 18.62
N VAL A 177 2.12 17.50 19.28
CA VAL A 177 1.55 16.45 20.14
C VAL A 177 1.27 15.17 19.33
N PHE A 178 0.64 15.27 18.16
CA PHE A 178 0.35 14.08 17.34
C PHE A 178 1.60 13.38 16.84
N ARG A 179 2.59 14.15 16.35
CA ARG A 179 3.91 13.63 15.97
C ARG A 179 4.51 12.80 17.10
N ASP A 180 4.55 13.36 18.31
CA ASP A 180 5.19 12.73 19.46
C ASP A 180 4.41 11.50 19.96
N MET A 181 3.09 11.45 19.73
CA MET A 181 2.27 10.26 20.01
C MET A 181 2.59 9.10 19.06
N VAL A 182 2.82 9.36 17.77
CA VAL A 182 3.03 8.29 16.77
C VAL A 182 4.49 7.97 16.49
N ALA A 183 5.43 8.84 16.87
CA ALA A 183 6.86 8.60 16.68
C ALA A 183 7.38 7.28 17.29
N PRO A 184 6.90 6.81 18.47
CA PRO A 184 7.34 5.53 19.01
C PRO A 184 6.81 4.31 18.23
N LEU A 185 5.90 4.49 17.27
CA LEU A 185 5.36 3.38 16.48
C LEU A 185 6.37 2.87 15.45
N TYR A 186 7.31 3.69 14.98
CA TYR A 186 8.30 3.31 13.96
C TYR A 186 7.65 2.57 12.79
N ASP A 187 6.63 3.18 12.22
CA ASP A 187 5.75 2.58 11.22
C ASP A 187 5.62 3.53 10.02
N ALA A 188 6.23 3.16 8.90
CA ALA A 188 6.23 3.99 7.69
C ALA A 188 4.84 4.12 7.04
N HIS A 189 3.84 3.32 7.44
CA HIS A 189 2.45 3.49 7.06
C HIS A 189 1.65 4.35 8.06
N VAL A 190 2.33 4.98 9.03
CA VAL A 190 1.76 6.00 9.89
C VAL A 190 2.29 7.36 9.48
N SER A 191 1.36 8.28 9.18
CA SER A 191 1.68 9.68 8.99
C SER A 191 0.64 10.59 9.63
N VAL A 192 1.04 11.82 9.94
CA VAL A 192 0.14 12.87 10.43
C VAL A 192 0.57 14.21 9.86
N GLY A 193 -0.41 15.07 9.55
CA GLY A 193 -0.13 16.41 9.10
C GLY A 193 -1.09 16.95 8.05
N ASP A 194 -0.60 17.92 7.31
CA ASP A 194 -1.21 18.59 6.17
C ASP A 194 -0.10 18.96 5.15
N ILE A 195 -0.35 19.95 4.30
CA ILE A 195 0.59 20.39 3.26
C ILE A 195 1.78 21.17 3.86
N GLU A 196 1.60 21.84 5.00
CA GLU A 196 2.63 22.69 5.64
C GLU A 196 3.42 21.91 6.69
N HIS A 197 2.76 21.00 7.40
CA HIS A 197 3.34 20.18 8.46
C HIS A 197 3.16 18.71 8.13
N TYR A 198 4.24 17.93 8.02
CA TYR A 198 4.15 16.50 7.72
C TYR A 198 5.13 15.69 8.56
N PHE A 199 4.65 14.57 9.10
CA PHE A 199 5.49 13.59 9.79
C PHE A 199 5.15 12.17 9.35
N ALA A 200 6.17 11.43 8.95
CA ALA A 200 6.17 9.99 8.78
C ALA A 200 7.61 9.50 8.97
N HIS A 201 7.80 8.29 9.49
CA HIS A 201 9.13 7.70 9.57
C HIS A 201 9.05 6.19 9.67
N GLY A 202 10.06 5.53 9.11
CA GLY A 202 10.17 4.08 9.13
C GLY A 202 10.88 3.52 10.35
N ARG A 203 11.16 2.22 10.28
CA ARG A 203 11.92 1.52 11.32
C ARG A 203 13.35 2.07 11.40
N PRO A 204 13.93 2.24 12.60
CA PRO A 204 15.31 2.68 12.74
C PRO A 204 16.30 1.80 11.97
N GLY A 205 17.32 2.43 11.40
CA GLY A 205 18.34 1.74 10.61
C GLY A 205 17.92 1.38 9.18
N THR A 206 16.82 1.94 8.69
CA THR A 206 16.39 1.79 7.29
C THR A 206 16.48 3.13 6.55
N VAL A 207 16.62 3.04 5.23
CA VAL A 207 16.67 4.20 4.33
C VAL A 207 15.33 4.34 3.62
N LEU A 208 14.82 5.57 3.48
CA LEU A 208 13.59 5.80 2.71
C LEU A 208 13.88 5.64 1.20
N PRO A 209 13.00 4.97 0.43
CA PRO A 209 13.13 4.80 -1.01
C PRO A 209 12.77 6.08 -1.77
N THR A 210 13.56 7.14 -1.62
CA THR A 210 13.39 8.40 -2.36
C THR A 210 13.78 8.25 -3.84
N GLU A 211 13.29 9.14 -4.72
CA GLU A 211 13.69 9.12 -6.14
C GLU A 211 15.19 9.30 -6.32
N GLU A 212 15.82 10.17 -5.51
CA GLU A 212 17.25 10.43 -5.54
C GLU A 212 18.05 9.18 -5.19
N PHE A 213 17.67 8.49 -4.10
CA PHE A 213 18.30 7.25 -3.69
C PHE A 213 18.09 6.14 -4.73
N ASP A 214 16.89 6.04 -5.32
CA ASP A 214 16.60 5.08 -6.38
C ASP A 214 17.48 5.29 -7.62
N ALA A 215 17.65 6.56 -8.03
CA ALA A 215 18.50 6.93 -9.15
C ALA A 215 19.99 6.64 -8.89
N GLU A 216 20.47 6.93 -7.68
CA GLU A 216 21.84 6.61 -7.24
C GLU A 216 22.10 5.10 -7.30
N VAL A 217 21.22 4.31 -6.68
CA VAL A 217 21.31 2.85 -6.67
C VAL A 217 21.24 2.28 -8.10
N LYS A 218 20.31 2.76 -8.93
CA LYS A 218 20.21 2.31 -10.33
C LYS A 218 21.49 2.58 -11.11
N LYS A 219 22.08 3.77 -10.94
CA LYS A 219 23.36 4.12 -11.57
C LYS A 219 24.48 3.18 -11.11
N HIS A 220 24.52 2.83 -9.82
CA HIS A 220 25.46 1.85 -9.30
C HIS A 220 25.28 0.48 -9.95
N ILE A 221 24.06 -0.08 -9.92
CA ILE A 221 23.71 -1.39 -10.49
C ILE A 221 24.08 -1.46 -11.98
N VAL A 222 23.68 -0.47 -12.78
CA VAL A 222 23.95 -0.48 -14.23
C VAL A 222 25.45 -0.48 -14.51
N ARG A 223 26.21 0.33 -13.76
CA ARG A 223 27.66 0.47 -13.94
C ARG A 223 28.44 -0.77 -13.47
N ARG A 224 28.00 -1.41 -12.39
CA ARG A 224 28.72 -2.48 -11.70
C ARG A 224 28.15 -3.85 -12.05
N ASP A 225 26.90 -4.13 -11.67
CA ASP A 225 26.27 -5.45 -11.80
C ASP A 225 25.93 -5.81 -13.24
N LEU A 226 25.47 -4.81 -14.00
CA LEU A 226 25.02 -5.01 -15.39
C LEU A 226 26.10 -4.69 -16.42
N LYS A 227 27.35 -4.45 -16.00
CA LYS A 227 28.48 -4.10 -16.88
C LYS A 227 28.66 -5.07 -18.05
N ASN A 228 28.45 -6.36 -17.80
CA ASN A 228 28.59 -7.44 -18.80
C ASN A 228 27.23 -8.04 -19.20
N ALA A 229 26.13 -7.38 -18.82
CA ALA A 229 24.79 -7.82 -19.20
C ALA A 229 24.46 -7.39 -20.64
N ARG A 230 23.51 -8.08 -21.25
CA ARG A 230 22.98 -7.75 -22.58
C ARG A 230 21.52 -7.32 -22.46
N GLY A 231 21.07 -6.50 -23.41
CA GLY A 231 19.66 -6.12 -23.49
C GLY A 231 19.15 -5.35 -22.29
N VAL A 232 20.01 -4.57 -21.62
CA VAL A 232 19.59 -3.68 -20.52
C VAL A 232 18.53 -2.73 -21.05
N ARG A 233 17.31 -2.84 -20.53
CA ARG A 233 16.16 -2.06 -20.99
C ARG A 233 15.29 -1.63 -19.82
N ASP A 234 14.85 -0.38 -19.92
CA ASP A 234 13.90 0.23 -19.00
C ASP A 234 12.47 0.16 -19.54
N PHE A 235 11.52 0.03 -18.62
CA PHE A 235 10.08 0.08 -18.84
C PHE A 235 9.42 0.87 -17.70
N GLY A 236 8.16 1.29 -17.88
CA GLY A 236 7.38 1.97 -16.85
C GLY A 236 8.13 3.17 -16.25
N ASN A 237 8.51 4.13 -17.09
CA ASN A 237 9.29 5.31 -16.69
C ASN A 237 10.60 5.00 -15.95
N GLY A 238 11.23 3.86 -16.26
CA GLY A 238 12.51 3.47 -15.68
C GLY A 238 12.43 2.82 -14.30
N ARG A 239 11.22 2.58 -13.78
CA ARG A 239 10.99 1.84 -12.53
C ARG A 239 11.20 0.34 -12.68
N ILE A 240 11.04 -0.18 -13.89
CA ILE A 240 11.32 -1.57 -14.22
C ILE A 240 12.56 -1.61 -15.13
N THR A 241 13.59 -2.37 -14.74
CA THR A 241 14.78 -2.61 -15.56
C THR A 241 14.98 -4.10 -15.71
N TYR A 242 15.15 -4.56 -16.95
CA TYR A 242 15.54 -5.95 -17.22
C TYR A 242 16.88 -6.04 -17.95
N ALA A 243 17.64 -7.09 -17.67
CA ALA A 243 18.84 -7.44 -18.43
C ALA A 243 19.08 -8.96 -18.46
N ASP A 244 19.65 -9.44 -19.57
CA ASP A 244 20.16 -10.81 -19.67
C ASP A 244 21.60 -10.87 -19.12
N LEU A 245 21.80 -11.63 -18.05
CA LEU A 245 23.08 -11.85 -17.41
C LEU A 245 23.84 -13.04 -18.04
N PRO A 246 25.18 -13.09 -17.91
CA PRO A 246 25.97 -14.27 -18.28
C PRO A 246 25.47 -15.55 -17.61
N GLY A 247 25.58 -16.69 -18.31
CA GLY A 247 25.12 -17.99 -17.80
C GLY A 247 23.61 -18.20 -17.90
N GLU A 248 22.94 -17.52 -18.83
CA GLU A 248 21.50 -17.67 -19.09
C GLU A 248 20.64 -17.31 -17.88
N ARG A 249 21.04 -16.27 -17.15
CA ARG A 249 20.29 -15.73 -16.02
C ARG A 249 19.64 -14.42 -16.39
N GLY A 250 18.53 -14.09 -15.75
CA GLY A 250 17.84 -12.81 -15.90
C GLY A 250 18.07 -11.92 -14.68
N TYR A 251 18.02 -10.62 -14.88
CA TYR A 251 17.94 -9.62 -13.81
C TYR A 251 16.72 -8.74 -14.04
N LEU A 252 15.80 -8.72 -13.08
CA LEU A 252 14.58 -7.91 -13.09
C LEU A 252 14.56 -7.02 -11.85
N ARG A 253 14.81 -5.72 -12.03
CA ARG A 253 14.64 -4.72 -10.97
C ARG A 253 13.27 -4.08 -11.08
N ILE A 254 12.59 -3.94 -9.95
CA ILE A 254 11.33 -3.19 -9.83
C ILE A 254 11.46 -2.26 -8.62
N SER A 255 11.61 -0.95 -8.83
CA SER A 255 11.77 0.03 -7.74
C SER A 255 10.46 0.63 -7.23
N GLY A 256 9.32 0.24 -7.78
CA GLY A 256 8.00 0.59 -7.25
C GLY A 256 6.90 -0.04 -8.08
N PHE A 257 5.73 -0.23 -7.48
CA PHE A 257 4.51 -0.75 -8.09
C PHE A 257 3.53 0.38 -8.44
N GLY A 258 4.01 1.36 -9.21
CA GLY A 258 3.23 2.49 -9.69
C GLY A 258 4.12 3.52 -10.37
N GLY A 259 3.52 4.50 -11.04
CA GLY A 259 4.24 5.52 -11.80
C GLY A 259 4.93 4.94 -13.05
N TYR A 260 4.34 3.91 -13.63
CA TYR A 260 4.69 3.37 -14.94
C TYR A 260 4.05 4.16 -16.08
N ALA A 261 2.93 4.83 -15.81
CA ALA A 261 2.24 5.72 -16.73
C ALA A 261 2.39 7.20 -16.30
N ASP A 262 1.72 8.10 -17.02
CA ASP A 262 1.72 9.54 -16.71
C ASP A 262 1.13 9.82 -15.31
N GLU A 263 1.51 10.96 -14.72
CA GLU A 263 0.99 11.38 -13.43
C GLU A 263 -0.55 11.45 -13.42
N GLY A 264 -1.18 10.86 -12.39
CA GLY A 264 -2.63 10.80 -12.26
C GLY A 264 -3.31 9.75 -13.15
N ALA A 265 -2.55 8.94 -13.89
CA ALA A 265 -3.10 7.84 -14.68
C ALA A 265 -3.83 6.82 -13.80
N PRO A 266 -4.95 6.24 -14.27
CA PRO A 266 -5.66 5.21 -13.53
C PRO A 266 -4.84 3.93 -13.46
N TYR A 267 -5.11 3.11 -12.44
CA TYR A 267 -4.49 1.78 -12.27
C TYR A 267 -4.49 0.91 -13.54
N SER A 268 -5.52 1.02 -14.39
CA SER A 268 -5.58 0.26 -15.64
C SER A 268 -4.43 0.57 -16.61
N ALA A 269 -3.93 1.81 -16.62
CA ALA A 269 -2.80 2.23 -17.44
C ALA A 269 -1.48 1.72 -16.85
N GLU A 270 -1.31 1.82 -15.53
CA GLU A 270 -0.19 1.24 -14.78
C GLU A 270 -0.06 -0.26 -15.06
N ARG A 271 -1.18 -0.99 -14.96
CA ARG A 271 -1.24 -2.41 -15.28
C ARG A 271 -0.85 -2.70 -16.73
N ALA A 272 -1.32 -1.89 -17.69
CA ALA A 272 -1.00 -2.11 -19.10
C ALA A 272 0.50 -1.96 -19.40
N GLU A 273 1.17 -0.98 -18.79
CA GLU A 273 2.62 -0.82 -18.94
C GLU A 273 3.40 -1.94 -18.25
N LEU A 274 2.93 -2.46 -17.11
CA LEU A 274 3.51 -3.65 -16.49
C LEU A 274 3.36 -4.89 -17.39
N ASP A 275 2.16 -5.15 -17.89
CA ASP A 275 1.88 -6.31 -18.75
C ASP A 275 2.79 -6.27 -19.99
N LYS A 276 2.89 -5.11 -20.65
CA LYS A 276 3.82 -4.87 -21.78
C LYS A 276 5.29 -5.10 -21.42
N ALA A 277 5.72 -4.70 -20.23
CA ALA A 277 7.07 -4.99 -19.76
C ALA A 277 7.29 -6.49 -19.58
N LEU A 278 6.37 -7.16 -18.88
CA LEU A 278 6.44 -8.60 -18.61
C LEU A 278 6.37 -9.45 -19.88
N ASP A 279 5.61 -9.03 -20.90
CA ASP A 279 5.56 -9.69 -22.20
C ASP A 279 6.87 -9.55 -22.98
N ALA A 280 7.51 -8.38 -22.92
CA ALA A 280 8.82 -8.17 -23.53
C ALA A 280 9.95 -8.93 -22.80
N ILE A 281 9.81 -9.11 -21.49
CA ILE A 281 10.80 -9.73 -20.61
C ILE A 281 10.65 -11.26 -20.57
N LEU A 282 9.44 -11.79 -20.47
CA LEU A 282 9.19 -13.22 -20.30
C LEU A 282 8.56 -13.78 -21.59
N THR A 283 9.35 -13.77 -22.68
CA THR A 283 8.99 -14.40 -23.95
C THR A 283 9.14 -15.92 -23.87
N GLU A 284 8.47 -16.67 -24.76
CA GLU A 284 8.58 -18.14 -24.83
C GLU A 284 10.03 -18.62 -24.86
N GLU A 285 10.83 -18.11 -25.82
CA GLU A 285 12.25 -18.44 -25.94
C GLU A 285 13.04 -18.13 -24.65
N ARG A 286 12.74 -17.00 -24.01
CA ARG A 286 13.51 -16.57 -22.84
C ARG A 286 13.18 -17.44 -21.62
N VAL A 287 11.91 -17.73 -21.36
CA VAL A 287 11.53 -18.54 -20.20
C VAL A 287 12.01 -19.99 -20.32
N GLU A 288 12.16 -20.53 -21.53
CA GLU A 288 12.74 -21.86 -21.77
C GLU A 288 14.25 -21.91 -21.51
N ARG A 289 14.99 -20.84 -21.85
CA ARG A 289 16.45 -20.78 -21.70
C ARG A 289 16.91 -20.35 -20.30
N LEU A 290 16.09 -19.60 -19.57
CA LEU A 290 16.49 -19.02 -18.29
C LEU A 290 16.82 -20.10 -17.25
N LYS A 291 18.03 -20.05 -16.69
CA LYS A 291 18.49 -20.94 -15.61
C LYS A 291 18.29 -20.35 -14.21
N GLY A 292 18.09 -19.05 -14.11
CA GLY A 292 17.79 -18.35 -12.87
C GLY A 292 17.34 -16.92 -13.12
N LEU A 293 16.50 -16.38 -12.24
CA LEU A 293 16.07 -14.98 -12.27
C LEU A 293 16.43 -14.30 -10.95
N VAL A 294 17.15 -13.18 -11.02
CA VAL A 294 17.31 -12.25 -9.90
C VAL A 294 16.18 -11.24 -9.99
N ILE A 295 15.38 -11.10 -8.92
CA ILE A 295 14.37 -10.06 -8.76
C ILE A 295 14.90 -9.08 -7.70
N ASP A 296 15.18 -7.85 -8.10
CA ASP A 296 15.69 -6.82 -7.19
C ASP A 296 14.58 -5.87 -6.75
N LEU A 297 14.28 -5.91 -5.44
CA LEU A 297 13.27 -5.10 -4.76
C LEU A 297 13.90 -4.22 -3.66
N ARG A 298 15.23 -4.11 -3.60
CA ARG A 298 15.95 -3.49 -2.47
C ARG A 298 15.56 -2.03 -2.22
N VAL A 299 15.14 -1.31 -3.25
CA VAL A 299 14.66 0.09 -3.19
C VAL A 299 13.19 0.19 -3.64
N ASN A 300 12.43 -0.90 -3.53
CA ASN A 300 11.02 -0.89 -3.92
C ASN A 300 10.16 -0.15 -2.89
N GLY A 301 9.72 1.05 -3.23
CA GLY A 301 8.92 1.91 -2.34
C GLY A 301 7.44 1.55 -2.19
N GLY A 302 6.98 0.43 -2.76
CA GLY A 302 5.59 0.01 -2.69
C GLY A 302 4.74 0.50 -3.85
N GLY A 303 3.43 0.63 -3.64
CA GLY A 303 2.44 0.96 -4.66
C GLY A 303 1.27 -0.03 -4.65
N SER A 304 0.91 -0.55 -5.82
CA SER A 304 -0.21 -1.47 -5.98
C SER A 304 0.16 -2.93 -5.69
N ASP A 305 -0.48 -3.52 -4.68
CA ASP A 305 -0.43 -4.97 -4.39
C ASP A 305 -0.80 -5.82 -5.61
N ALA A 306 -1.80 -5.37 -6.37
CA ALA A 306 -2.29 -6.10 -7.54
C ALA A 306 -1.22 -6.21 -8.65
N LEU A 307 -0.35 -5.19 -8.80
CA LEU A 307 0.80 -5.28 -9.71
C LEU A 307 1.86 -6.26 -9.19
N GLY A 308 2.07 -6.33 -7.86
CA GLY A 308 2.91 -7.36 -7.25
C GLY A 308 2.39 -8.77 -7.53
N ILE A 309 1.10 -9.01 -7.31
CA ILE A 309 0.47 -10.30 -7.64
C ILE A 309 0.64 -10.63 -9.13
N ARG A 310 0.41 -9.68 -10.04
CA ARG A 310 0.62 -9.85 -11.50
C ARG A 310 2.04 -10.35 -11.84
N VAL A 311 3.08 -9.81 -11.19
CA VAL A 311 4.45 -10.33 -11.36
C VAL A 311 4.53 -11.78 -10.91
N ALA A 312 3.98 -12.12 -9.74
CA ALA A 312 3.97 -13.49 -9.22
C ALA A 312 3.21 -14.48 -10.13
N GLU A 313 2.14 -14.04 -10.81
CA GLU A 313 1.38 -14.85 -11.78
C GLU A 313 2.24 -15.28 -12.99
N ARG A 314 3.24 -14.47 -13.39
CA ARG A 314 4.20 -14.84 -14.46
C ARG A 314 5.30 -15.79 -13.99
N LEU A 315 5.33 -16.12 -12.70
CA LEU A 315 6.40 -16.88 -12.07
C LEU A 315 5.95 -18.27 -11.58
N THR A 316 4.73 -18.72 -11.84
CA THR A 316 4.21 -20.01 -11.34
C THR A 316 3.41 -20.78 -12.40
N ASP A 317 3.40 -22.10 -12.35
CA ASP A 317 2.49 -22.96 -13.14
C ASP A 317 1.35 -23.55 -12.30
N ALA A 318 1.32 -23.30 -10.99
CA ALA A 318 0.25 -23.73 -10.10
C ALA A 318 -0.32 -22.56 -9.29
N SER A 319 -1.62 -22.59 -9.00
CA SER A 319 -2.25 -21.62 -8.12
C SER A 319 -1.86 -21.87 -6.67
N TYR A 320 -1.64 -20.80 -5.90
CA TYR A 320 -1.36 -20.87 -4.46
C TYR A 320 -1.92 -19.64 -3.73
N VAL A 321 -1.92 -19.67 -2.40
CA VAL A 321 -2.28 -18.51 -1.57
C VAL A 321 -1.00 -17.77 -1.24
N ALA A 322 -0.92 -16.49 -1.62
CA ALA A 322 0.24 -15.64 -1.32
C ALA A 322 0.28 -15.24 0.16
N TYR A 323 -0.88 -14.83 0.68
CA TYR A 323 -1.10 -14.43 2.07
C TYR A 323 -2.62 -14.31 2.30
N THR A 324 -3.03 -14.12 3.55
CA THR A 324 -4.42 -13.77 3.89
C THR A 324 -4.48 -12.40 4.54
N LYS A 325 -5.47 -11.59 4.17
CA LYS A 325 -5.71 -10.27 4.75
C LYS A 325 -6.84 -10.31 5.77
N ARG A 326 -6.72 -9.57 6.87
CA ARG A 326 -7.83 -9.29 7.79
C ARG A 326 -7.70 -7.87 8.34
N ALA A 327 -8.82 -7.21 8.58
CA ALA A 327 -8.87 -5.86 9.16
C ALA A 327 -9.29 -5.95 10.62
N ARG A 328 -8.86 -4.99 11.44
CA ARG A 328 -9.42 -4.82 12.80
C ARG A 328 -10.92 -4.60 12.69
N ASN A 329 -11.74 -5.17 13.56
CA ASN A 329 -13.20 -5.18 13.35
C ASN A 329 -14.05 -4.93 14.59
N ASP A 330 -13.45 -4.49 15.68
CA ASP A 330 -14.17 -4.05 16.87
C ASP A 330 -13.44 -2.86 17.51
N PRO A 331 -14.11 -1.71 17.69
CA PRO A 331 -13.50 -0.55 18.33
C PRO A 331 -13.21 -0.78 19.83
N ALA A 332 -13.93 -1.69 20.49
CA ALA A 332 -13.81 -1.98 21.92
C ALA A 332 -12.90 -3.19 22.23
N ASP A 333 -12.66 -4.07 21.25
CA ASP A 333 -11.82 -5.26 21.42
C ASP A 333 -10.72 -5.34 20.34
N PRO A 334 -9.46 -5.01 20.67
CA PRO A 334 -8.35 -5.05 19.72
C PRO A 334 -8.02 -6.47 19.20
N ALA A 335 -8.55 -7.54 19.82
CA ALA A 335 -8.34 -8.92 19.37
C ALA A 335 -9.34 -9.36 18.27
N LYS A 336 -10.35 -8.53 17.95
CA LYS A 336 -11.36 -8.86 16.94
C LYS A 336 -10.95 -8.35 15.56
N TYR A 337 -10.97 -9.27 14.60
CA TYR A 337 -10.68 -9.00 13.21
C TYR A 337 -11.81 -9.52 12.32
N THR A 338 -11.85 -9.03 11.07
CA THR A 338 -12.66 -9.63 10.02
C THR A 338 -12.20 -11.06 9.74
N ARG A 339 -13.04 -11.85 9.08
CA ARG A 339 -12.65 -13.17 8.61
C ARG A 339 -11.48 -13.02 7.62
N PRO A 340 -10.36 -13.76 7.80
CA PRO A 340 -9.24 -13.70 6.87
C PRO A 340 -9.66 -14.04 5.43
N GLU A 341 -9.30 -13.18 4.48
CA GLU A 341 -9.51 -13.37 3.05
C GLU A 341 -8.21 -13.83 2.39
N PRO A 342 -8.19 -14.98 1.70
CA PRO A 342 -7.01 -15.45 0.98
C PRO A 342 -6.80 -14.67 -0.31
N ILE A 343 -5.59 -14.12 -0.47
CA ILE A 343 -5.12 -13.53 -1.72
C ILE A 343 -4.41 -14.63 -2.49
N ARG A 344 -4.87 -14.89 -3.71
CA ARG A 344 -4.41 -16.00 -4.54
C ARG A 344 -3.56 -15.49 -5.69
N VAL A 345 -2.51 -16.24 -5.99
CA VAL A 345 -1.78 -16.14 -7.26
C VAL A 345 -2.26 -17.28 -8.14
N SER A 346 -2.67 -16.94 -9.36
CA SER A 346 -3.02 -17.92 -10.40
C SER A 346 -2.03 -17.80 -11.56
N PRO A 347 -1.63 -18.90 -12.21
CA PRO A 347 -0.76 -18.81 -13.37
C PRO A 347 -1.33 -17.88 -14.44
N ALA A 348 -0.50 -16.98 -14.97
CA ALA A 348 -0.90 -16.10 -16.07
C ALA A 348 -1.09 -16.88 -17.37
N GLU A 349 -2.05 -16.50 -18.20
CA GLU A 349 -2.23 -17.01 -19.57
C GLU A 349 -1.23 -16.36 -20.55
N ALA A 350 0.07 -16.46 -20.25
CA ALA A 350 1.20 -15.93 -21.01
C ALA A 350 2.48 -16.72 -20.63
N PRO A 351 3.64 -16.63 -21.32
CA PRO A 351 4.80 -17.49 -21.05
C PRO A 351 5.41 -17.31 -19.65
N ARG A 352 5.54 -18.35 -18.83
CA ARG A 352 5.86 -18.21 -17.39
C ARG A 352 7.22 -18.76 -17.05
N TYR A 353 7.89 -18.15 -16.07
CA TYR A 353 9.16 -18.65 -15.56
C TYR A 353 9.00 -19.35 -14.21
N THR A 354 9.10 -20.68 -14.20
CA THR A 354 8.94 -21.51 -12.99
C THR A 354 10.25 -21.98 -12.36
N GLY A 355 11.39 -21.58 -12.92
CA GLY A 355 12.71 -21.92 -12.42
C GLY A 355 13.11 -21.20 -11.12
N PRO A 356 14.39 -21.33 -10.71
CA PRO A 356 14.94 -20.71 -9.51
C PRO A 356 14.92 -19.18 -9.52
N VAL A 357 14.52 -18.59 -8.40
CA VAL A 357 14.47 -17.13 -8.21
C VAL A 357 15.33 -16.74 -7.01
N ALA A 358 16.18 -15.72 -7.17
CA ALA A 358 16.80 -15.01 -6.06
C ALA A 358 16.14 -13.65 -5.91
N VAL A 359 15.65 -13.31 -4.72
CA VAL A 359 14.99 -12.03 -4.44
C VAL A 359 15.91 -11.18 -3.58
N LEU A 360 16.26 -9.99 -4.05
CA LEU A 360 17.07 -9.05 -3.29
C LEU A 360 16.14 -8.09 -2.53
N THR A 361 16.34 -7.98 -1.22
CA THR A 361 15.51 -7.15 -0.33
C THR A 361 16.36 -6.27 0.57
N GLY A 362 15.81 -5.16 1.05
CA GLY A 362 16.45 -4.30 2.04
C GLY A 362 15.45 -3.49 2.85
N GLY A 363 15.94 -2.64 3.76
CA GLY A 363 15.09 -1.77 4.58
C GLY A 363 14.23 -0.79 3.76
N SER A 364 14.59 -0.55 2.50
CA SER A 364 13.81 0.27 1.55
C SER A 364 12.86 -0.56 0.67
N THR A 365 12.70 -1.86 0.92
CA THR A 365 11.60 -2.68 0.40
C THR A 365 10.38 -2.47 1.29
N VAL A 366 9.38 -1.73 0.79
CA VAL A 366 8.23 -1.21 1.55
C VAL A 366 6.92 -1.65 0.90
N SER A 367 5.86 -1.87 1.68
CA SER A 367 4.48 -1.98 1.19
C SER A 367 4.32 -3.06 0.10
N ALA A 368 3.83 -2.73 -1.10
CA ALA A 368 3.66 -3.68 -2.20
C ALA A 368 4.98 -4.40 -2.62
N GLY A 369 6.15 -3.80 -2.35
CA GLY A 369 7.46 -4.48 -2.47
C GLY A 369 7.56 -5.67 -1.53
N GLU A 370 7.04 -5.53 -0.32
CA GLU A 370 6.96 -6.58 0.68
C GLU A 370 5.85 -7.58 0.37
N THR A 371 4.70 -7.15 -0.14
CA THR A 371 3.61 -8.08 -0.48
C THR A 371 3.97 -8.97 -1.66
N LEU A 372 4.72 -8.49 -2.67
CA LEU A 372 5.35 -9.38 -3.67
C LEU A 372 6.36 -10.32 -2.99
N THR A 373 7.22 -9.80 -2.12
CA THR A 373 8.21 -10.62 -1.41
C THR A 373 7.53 -11.74 -0.62
N GLN A 374 6.41 -11.46 0.05
CA GLN A 374 5.59 -12.42 0.78
C GLN A 374 4.94 -13.44 -0.15
N ALA A 375 4.37 -12.97 -1.28
CA ALA A 375 3.79 -13.85 -2.29
C ALA A 375 4.82 -14.87 -2.82
N LEU A 376 6.07 -14.47 -2.98
CA LEU A 376 7.14 -15.35 -3.44
C LEU A 376 7.60 -16.38 -2.38
N ILE A 377 7.17 -16.27 -1.11
CA ILE A 377 7.53 -17.25 -0.05
C ILE A 377 6.89 -18.61 -0.33
N ASP A 378 5.59 -18.62 -0.64
CA ASP A 378 4.81 -19.83 -0.89
C ASP A 378 4.70 -20.18 -2.39
N ARG A 379 5.45 -19.45 -3.24
CA ARG A 379 5.57 -19.76 -4.68
C ARG A 379 6.13 -21.17 -4.89
N PRO A 380 5.49 -22.01 -5.71
CA PRO A 380 6.09 -23.27 -6.17
C PRO A 380 7.41 -23.05 -6.90
N GLY A 381 8.45 -23.77 -6.46
CA GLY A 381 9.81 -23.65 -6.99
C GLY A 381 10.77 -22.98 -6.00
N ARG A 382 12.07 -23.00 -6.33
CA ARG A 382 13.11 -22.51 -5.42
C ARG A 382 13.14 -20.98 -5.39
N VAL A 383 12.93 -20.38 -4.22
CA VAL A 383 13.08 -18.94 -3.99
C VAL A 383 14.08 -18.70 -2.86
N VAL A 384 15.09 -17.85 -3.10
CA VAL A 384 16.08 -17.46 -2.09
C VAL A 384 16.09 -15.94 -1.89
N ARG A 385 15.63 -15.47 -0.73
CA ARG A 385 15.71 -14.05 -0.32
C ARG A 385 17.10 -13.70 0.21
N ILE A 386 17.68 -12.60 -0.24
CA ILE A 386 19.07 -12.20 0.04
C ILE A 386 19.11 -10.70 0.33
N GLY A 387 19.95 -10.27 1.27
CA GLY A 387 20.12 -8.86 1.63
C GLY A 387 19.73 -8.62 3.07
N GLU A 388 18.84 -7.66 3.31
CA GLU A 388 18.37 -7.28 4.64
C GLU A 388 16.86 -7.49 4.81
N PRO A 389 16.34 -7.48 6.05
CA PRO A 389 14.90 -7.51 6.28
C PRO A 389 14.18 -6.34 5.59
N THR A 390 12.99 -6.62 5.06
CA THR A 390 12.11 -5.58 4.49
C THR A 390 11.59 -4.62 5.57
N GLN A 391 10.86 -3.57 5.21
CA GLN A 391 10.51 -2.49 6.16
C GLN A 391 9.47 -2.87 7.24
N GLY A 392 8.65 -3.89 7.01
CA GLY A 392 7.65 -4.35 7.96
C GLY A 392 6.35 -3.55 7.94
N VAL A 393 5.91 -3.05 6.77
CA VAL A 393 4.69 -2.24 6.65
C VAL A 393 3.83 -2.73 5.47
N PHE A 394 2.99 -3.75 5.71
CA PHE A 394 2.29 -4.44 4.62
C PHE A 394 0.90 -3.88 4.31
N SER A 395 0.19 -3.49 5.37
CA SER A 395 -1.22 -3.09 5.31
C SER A 395 -1.49 -2.05 4.24
N ASP A 396 -2.61 -2.18 3.53
CA ASP A 396 -3.21 -1.04 2.87
C ASP A 396 -3.39 0.11 3.88
N ILE A 397 -3.08 1.32 3.46
CA ILE A 397 -3.21 2.50 4.32
C ILE A 397 -4.66 2.98 4.38
N MET A 398 -5.00 3.57 5.51
CA MET A 398 -6.30 4.15 5.75
C MET A 398 -6.15 5.62 6.13
N GLY A 399 -6.81 6.49 5.37
CA GLY A 399 -6.84 7.93 5.67
C GLY A 399 -7.88 8.28 6.73
N ARG A 400 -7.55 9.28 7.54
CA ARG A 400 -8.43 9.88 8.55
C ARG A 400 -8.37 11.39 8.44
N VAL A 401 -9.50 12.01 8.16
CA VAL A 401 -9.66 13.47 8.28
C VAL A 401 -9.85 13.80 9.76
N LEU A 402 -9.23 14.89 10.21
CA LEU A 402 -9.40 15.41 11.55
C LEU A 402 -10.26 16.69 11.53
N PRO A 403 -10.98 17.01 12.62
CA PRO A 403 -11.87 18.19 12.69
C PRO A 403 -11.22 19.53 12.33
N ASN A 404 -9.92 19.68 12.58
CA ASN A 404 -9.19 20.90 12.22
C ASN A 404 -8.65 20.90 10.77
N GLY A 405 -8.94 19.88 9.96
CA GLY A 405 -8.48 19.75 8.59
C GLY A 405 -7.08 19.14 8.41
N MET A 406 -6.37 18.79 9.48
CA MET A 406 -5.22 17.87 9.36
C MET A 406 -5.72 16.47 8.96
N GLY A 407 -4.83 15.64 8.46
CA GLY A 407 -5.06 14.22 8.26
C GLY A 407 -4.12 13.36 9.09
N ALA A 408 -4.54 12.10 9.27
CA ALA A 408 -3.70 11.03 9.73
C ALA A 408 -3.84 9.83 8.81
N VAL A 409 -2.78 9.05 8.69
CA VAL A 409 -2.76 7.78 7.99
C VAL A 409 -2.29 6.71 8.95
N LEU A 410 -2.91 5.55 8.87
CA LEU A 410 -2.55 4.38 9.66
C LEU A 410 -2.88 3.10 8.91
N PRO A 411 -2.14 2.01 9.18
CA PRO A 411 -2.55 0.68 8.78
C PRO A 411 -3.75 0.21 9.62
N ASN A 412 -4.57 -0.66 9.02
CA ASN A 412 -5.76 -1.27 9.64
C ASN A 412 -5.76 -2.80 9.48
N GLU A 413 -4.90 -3.33 8.63
CA GLU A 413 -4.95 -4.71 8.18
C GLU A 413 -3.72 -5.48 8.63
N GLN A 414 -3.86 -6.80 8.74
CA GLN A 414 -2.75 -7.73 8.93
C GLN A 414 -2.65 -8.64 7.72
N TYR A 415 -1.42 -8.83 7.24
CA TYR A 415 -1.08 -9.71 6.13
C TYR A 415 -0.45 -10.98 6.67
N LEU A 416 -1.25 -12.02 6.78
CA LEU A 416 -0.85 -13.25 7.45
C LEU A 416 -0.24 -14.26 6.48
N THR A 417 0.81 -14.91 6.95
CA THR A 417 1.38 -16.14 6.38
C THR A 417 0.40 -17.31 6.50
N ARG A 418 0.72 -18.42 5.86
CA ARG A 418 -0.05 -19.68 5.97
C ARG A 418 -0.19 -20.21 7.40
N THR A 419 0.73 -19.87 8.31
CA THR A 419 0.67 -20.26 9.74
C THR A 419 -0.13 -19.28 10.59
N GLY A 420 -0.55 -18.13 10.03
CA GLY A 420 -1.31 -17.10 10.74
C GLY A 420 -0.45 -15.99 11.37
N ASP A 421 0.87 -16.03 11.17
CA ASP A 421 1.80 -15.00 11.65
C ASP A 421 1.91 -13.84 10.65
N THR A 422 2.34 -12.66 11.12
CA THR A 422 2.65 -11.50 10.26
C THR A 422 4.11 -11.07 10.38
N PHE A 423 4.61 -10.38 9.34
CA PHE A 423 5.92 -9.71 9.31
C PHE A 423 5.84 -8.21 9.63
N ASP A 424 4.67 -7.67 9.97
CA ASP A 424 4.50 -6.26 10.33
C ASP A 424 5.39 -5.87 11.53
N GLY A 425 6.16 -4.79 11.39
CA GLY A 425 7.19 -4.34 12.32
C GLY A 425 8.60 -4.80 11.92
N PRO A 426 8.98 -6.08 12.11
CA PRO A 426 10.33 -6.57 11.81
C PRO A 426 10.66 -6.71 10.31
N GLY A 427 9.65 -6.84 9.45
CA GLY A 427 9.81 -7.15 8.03
C GLY A 427 10.11 -8.63 7.75
N ILE A 428 10.11 -8.99 6.46
CA ILE A 428 10.44 -10.34 6.01
C ILE A 428 11.95 -10.53 6.12
N PRO A 429 12.43 -11.55 6.86
CA PRO A 429 13.86 -11.81 6.94
C PRO A 429 14.39 -12.41 5.63
N PRO A 430 15.64 -12.08 5.25
CA PRO A 430 16.33 -12.77 4.17
C PRO A 430 16.69 -14.20 4.63
N HIS A 431 16.85 -15.12 3.68
CA HIS A 431 17.48 -16.41 3.97
C HIS A 431 18.99 -16.24 4.15
N LEU A 432 19.60 -15.33 3.38
CA LEU A 432 21.03 -15.06 3.38
C LEU A 432 21.22 -13.56 3.62
N LYS A 433 21.70 -13.21 4.82
CA LYS A 433 21.94 -11.81 5.17
C LYS A 433 23.18 -11.29 4.44
N GLU A 434 23.03 -10.20 3.72
CA GLU A 434 24.12 -9.47 3.05
C GLU A 434 23.89 -7.96 3.23
N PRO A 435 24.94 -7.13 3.25
CA PRO A 435 24.79 -5.68 3.20
C PRO A 435 24.00 -5.23 1.97
N VAL A 436 23.26 -4.13 2.11
CA VAL A 436 22.48 -3.52 1.03
C VAL A 436 22.82 -2.04 0.91
N PHE A 437 23.59 -1.70 -0.12
CA PHE A 437 23.95 -0.32 -0.49
C PHE A 437 24.49 0.51 0.67
N THR A 438 25.34 -0.11 1.50
CA THR A 438 26.04 0.62 2.57
C THR A 438 27.02 1.64 2.01
N GLU A 439 27.41 2.64 2.81
CA GLU A 439 28.46 3.60 2.42
C GLU A 439 29.75 2.89 1.97
N GLU A 440 30.12 1.80 2.65
CA GLU A 440 31.28 0.97 2.29
C GLU A 440 31.10 0.29 0.93
N GLU A 441 29.91 -0.21 0.62
CA GLU A 441 29.62 -0.83 -0.67
C GLU A 441 29.71 0.16 -1.83
N PHE A 442 29.15 1.36 -1.67
CA PHE A 442 29.32 2.43 -2.65
C PHE A 442 30.79 2.82 -2.82
N ALA A 443 31.52 3.04 -1.72
CA ALA A 443 32.92 3.45 -1.75
C ALA A 443 33.86 2.41 -2.38
N LYS A 444 33.55 1.12 -2.22
CA LYS A 444 34.37 0.01 -2.75
C LYS A 444 33.84 -0.58 -4.05
N GLU A 445 32.81 0.01 -4.66
CA GLU A 445 32.13 -0.50 -5.86
C GLU A 445 31.66 -1.96 -5.72
N ARG A 446 31.10 -2.30 -4.55
CA ARG A 446 30.61 -3.63 -4.22
C ARG A 446 29.09 -3.67 -4.21
N ASP A 447 28.57 -4.83 -4.58
CA ASP A 447 27.19 -5.22 -4.33
C ASP A 447 27.22 -6.69 -3.86
N SER A 448 27.14 -6.88 -2.54
CA SER A 448 27.32 -8.18 -1.90
C SER A 448 26.09 -9.07 -2.13
N ALA A 449 24.90 -8.49 -2.04
CA ALA A 449 23.63 -9.19 -2.23
C ALA A 449 23.49 -9.71 -3.68
N PHE A 450 23.85 -8.89 -4.68
CA PHE A 450 23.86 -9.32 -6.08
C PHE A 450 24.85 -10.45 -6.35
N ASP A 451 26.09 -10.33 -5.86
CA ASP A 451 27.09 -11.40 -6.03
C ASP A 451 26.64 -12.71 -5.39
N ARG A 452 26.02 -12.62 -4.20
CA ARG A 452 25.45 -13.77 -3.51
C ARG A 452 24.30 -14.39 -4.32
N ALA A 453 23.44 -13.58 -4.93
CA ALA A 453 22.38 -14.08 -5.82
C ALA A 453 22.93 -14.86 -7.02
N LEU A 454 23.96 -14.32 -7.68
CA LEU A 454 24.60 -15.02 -8.80
C LEU A 454 25.22 -16.35 -8.40
N ASN A 455 25.69 -16.47 -7.16
CA ASN A 455 26.29 -17.70 -6.65
C ASN A 455 25.25 -18.78 -6.31
N VAL A 456 24.08 -18.42 -5.79
CA VAL A 456 23.03 -19.40 -5.43
C VAL A 456 22.20 -19.88 -6.62
N LEU A 457 22.17 -19.10 -7.70
CA LEU A 457 21.55 -19.41 -8.99
C LEU A 457 22.50 -20.14 -9.97
N ARG A 458 23.66 -20.60 -9.50
CA ARG A 458 24.59 -21.42 -10.32
C ARG A 458 24.06 -22.82 -10.58
#